data_AF-A0A4Q8LX91-F1
#
_entry.id   AF-A0A4Q8LX91-F1
#
_cell.length_a   1.000
_cell.length_b   1.000
_cell.length_c   1.000
_cell.angle_alpha   90.00
_cell.angle_beta   90.00
_cell.angle_gamma   90.00
#
_symmetry.space_group_name_H-M   'P 1'
#
loop_
_entity.id
_entity.type
_entity.pdbx_description
1 polymer ?
#
loop_
_entity_poly.entity_id
_entity_poly.type
_entity_poly.pdbx_seq_one_letter_code
_entity_poly.pdbx_strand_id
1 'polypeptide(L)'
;MTDDTIYTEMVQPRGAAYRSDRIKPWSHYREPIDAGDGRLHGESRRWGDATPQTQSRVIDNLIDASREAGLSSRETAYVLAIARVESGFNPDAAAGTTSASGLGQFIDRTGGQYGLNNANRFDVRTQSQALVQHFIDNRDLARSRGHGEDYIYKYHHDGPSKDYGGLGLSQREVAPYLDRYERFVEQRLSQTQTQGHAPTHAAPSPASHAQGHGGFQQTTERMLPGQGGQDPHITGNFGEHRGKGPHGGTDFNYEGGQAGRNLRHPTVHAPIDGTVTFSGGQYGTVKIRDAQGNSHEILHLDSRSVKEGQVVRAGDPIGTMGGRGPEGAGQYAQHVHYQLRDPQGHLISPQTFWDRHAPAQTTSAPTSTAAPHRGAGAEVLQHGDHGPNVRALQQQLNTLGVRDEHGRRLAEDGKFGTHTQAAVERLQRTHGIAVDGEVGPDTRRALAARPAIATPGLDQASHPDHRLYTAIRAQVPAPYSNELAAHITVQAKQHGIDTPEKVGGVAVQDGKAYVVGTTPGFRATVDLAQPPSFEHSSQQLLAQQRAAPVVEPMPVVAMQR
;
A
#
# COMPACT_ATOMS: atom_id res chain seq x y z
N MET A 1 -2.49 3.67 14.15
CA MET A 1 -1.63 4.28 15.20
C MET A 1 -0.30 3.58 15.14
N THR A 2 0.79 4.28 14.87
CA THR A 2 2.16 3.78 15.01
C THR A 2 2.46 3.72 16.50
N ASP A 3 2.21 2.58 17.11
CA ASP A 3 2.56 2.35 18.50
C ASP A 3 4.08 2.11 18.54
N ASP A 4 4.87 3.17 18.79
CA ASP A 4 6.35 3.10 18.95
C ASP A 4 6.76 2.42 20.28
N THR A 5 5.85 1.65 20.88
CA THR A 5 6.06 1.00 22.17
C THR A 5 7.15 -0.06 22.05
N ILE A 6 8.19 0.10 22.87
CA ILE A 6 9.27 -0.87 23.00
C ILE A 6 8.97 -1.77 24.19
N TYR A 7 8.86 -3.07 23.95
CA TYR A 7 8.67 -4.08 25.00
C TYR A 7 10.01 -4.43 25.63
N THR A 8 10.62 -3.46 26.32
CA THR A 8 11.99 -3.55 26.91
C THR A 8 12.20 -4.84 27.69
N GLU A 9 11.16 -5.32 28.35
CA GLU A 9 11.14 -6.54 29.15
C GLU A 9 11.19 -7.86 28.37
N MET A 10 10.86 -7.82 27.08
CA MET A 10 10.84 -8.94 26.14
C MET A 10 11.96 -8.90 25.12
N VAL A 11 12.58 -7.73 24.90
CA VAL A 11 13.70 -7.56 23.96
C VAL A 11 14.87 -8.48 24.33
N GLN A 12 15.43 -9.12 23.33
CA GLN A 12 16.55 -10.03 23.43
C GLN A 12 17.85 -9.39 22.96
N PRO A 13 18.96 -9.67 23.65
CA PRO A 13 20.26 -9.23 23.21
C PRO A 13 20.72 -10.01 21.99
N ARG A 14 21.69 -9.45 21.28
CA ARG A 14 22.41 -10.15 20.21
C ARG A 14 23.09 -11.42 20.74
N GLY A 15 22.76 -12.57 20.13
CA GLY A 15 23.36 -13.86 20.40
C GLY A 15 24.75 -14.06 19.76
N ALA A 16 25.40 -15.17 20.12
CA ALA A 16 26.71 -15.54 19.60
C ALA A 16 26.67 -15.84 18.09
N ALA A 17 27.77 -15.55 17.40
CA ALA A 17 27.94 -15.89 15.99
C ALA A 17 28.34 -17.35 15.81
N TYR A 18 27.90 -17.99 14.72
CA TYR A 18 28.51 -19.24 14.28
C TYR A 18 29.96 -19.00 13.82
N ARG A 19 30.86 -19.92 14.21
CA ARG A 19 32.22 -19.94 13.65
C ARG A 19 32.16 -20.24 12.15
N SER A 20 32.96 -19.54 11.35
CA SER A 20 32.90 -19.59 9.88
C SER A 20 33.03 -20.99 9.28
N ASP A 21 33.82 -21.86 9.93
CA ASP A 21 34.07 -23.27 9.56
C ASP A 21 32.88 -24.20 9.86
N ARG A 22 31.94 -23.76 10.71
CA ARG A 22 30.72 -24.50 11.06
C ARG A 22 29.54 -24.15 10.16
N ILE A 23 29.63 -23.06 9.40
CA ILE A 23 28.56 -22.61 8.51
C ILE A 23 28.51 -23.49 7.27
N LYS A 24 27.37 -24.13 7.02
CA LYS A 24 27.15 -25.02 5.89
C LYS A 24 26.69 -24.23 4.65
N PRO A 25 27.09 -24.63 3.43
CA PRO A 25 26.71 -23.91 2.20
C PRO A 25 25.21 -23.84 1.94
N TRP A 26 24.45 -24.84 2.41
CA TRP A 26 22.98 -24.89 2.28
C TRP A 26 22.24 -24.13 3.39
N SER A 27 22.95 -23.50 4.32
CA SER A 27 22.32 -22.67 5.35
C SER A 27 22.00 -21.29 4.81
N HIS A 28 20.93 -20.68 5.33
CA HIS A 28 20.56 -19.29 4.97
C HIS A 28 21.41 -18.24 5.71
N TYR A 29 22.39 -18.68 6.52
CA TYR A 29 23.19 -17.79 7.38
C TYR A 29 24.06 -16.79 6.62
N ARG A 30 24.38 -17.06 5.35
CA ARG A 30 25.17 -16.17 4.48
C ARG A 30 24.31 -15.42 3.48
N GLU A 31 23.00 -15.63 3.47
CA GLU A 31 22.11 -14.91 2.57
C GLU A 31 22.07 -13.43 2.93
N PRO A 32 22.19 -12.52 1.94
CA PRO A 32 22.03 -11.09 2.17
C PRO A 32 20.71 -10.80 2.90
N ILE A 33 20.75 -9.89 3.85
CA ILE A 33 19.53 -9.39 4.49
C ILE A 33 18.92 -8.37 3.55
N ASP A 34 17.67 -8.60 3.16
CA ASP A 34 16.91 -7.64 2.39
C ASP A 34 16.50 -6.48 3.33
N ALA A 35 17.26 -5.40 3.32
CA ALA A 35 16.91 -4.17 4.03
C ALA A 35 16.08 -3.22 3.16
N GLY A 36 15.43 -3.72 2.09
CA GLY A 36 14.59 -2.92 1.21
C GLY A 36 13.52 -2.14 1.99
N ASP A 37 13.24 -0.92 1.52
CA ASP A 37 12.52 0.11 2.28
C ASP A 37 11.21 -0.39 2.91
N GLY A 38 11.23 -0.52 4.24
CA GLY A 38 10.05 -0.78 5.08
C GLY A 38 9.84 -2.23 5.55
N ARG A 39 10.67 -3.20 5.13
CA ARG A 39 10.61 -4.56 5.70
C ARG A 39 11.11 -4.55 7.14
N LEU A 40 10.40 -5.20 8.06
CA LEU A 40 10.94 -5.51 9.38
C LEU A 40 12.08 -6.52 9.24
N HIS A 41 13.30 -6.11 9.58
CA HIS A 41 14.49 -6.91 9.39
C HIS A 41 15.40 -6.93 10.63
N GLY A 42 16.19 -7.99 10.74
CA GLY A 42 17.32 -8.07 11.67
C GLY A 42 18.52 -7.26 11.18
N GLU A 43 19.43 -6.96 12.11
CA GLU A 43 20.75 -6.39 11.82
C GLU A 43 21.75 -7.47 11.37
N SER A 44 21.49 -8.74 11.71
CA SER A 44 22.19 -9.89 11.15
C SER A 44 21.35 -11.18 11.18
N ARG A 45 21.92 -12.29 10.72
CA ARG A 45 21.32 -13.64 10.80
C ARG A 45 21.40 -14.27 12.21
N ARG A 46 21.94 -13.55 13.19
CA ARG A 46 22.12 -14.07 14.56
C ARG A 46 20.85 -13.95 15.37
N TRP A 47 20.62 -14.93 16.24
CA TRP A 47 19.58 -14.86 17.26
C TRP A 47 19.59 -13.51 17.99
N GLY A 48 18.42 -12.89 18.17
CA GLY A 48 18.23 -11.63 18.90
C GLY A 48 18.87 -10.37 18.27
N ASP A 49 19.55 -10.49 17.13
CA ASP A 49 20.24 -9.36 16.49
C ASP A 49 19.30 -8.54 15.59
N ALA A 50 18.33 -7.87 16.23
CA ALA A 50 17.38 -6.95 15.64
C ALA A 50 17.14 -5.77 16.60
N THR A 51 16.76 -4.59 16.09
CA THR A 51 16.50 -3.42 16.94
C THR A 51 15.37 -3.71 17.96
N PRO A 52 15.36 -3.07 19.14
CA PRO A 52 14.26 -3.19 20.10
C PRO A 52 12.89 -2.93 19.49
N GLN A 53 12.80 -1.98 18.56
CA GLN A 53 11.60 -1.64 17.81
C GLN A 53 11.19 -2.78 16.87
N THR A 54 12.12 -3.36 16.10
CA THR A 54 11.82 -4.52 15.25
C THR A 54 11.32 -5.69 16.08
N GLN A 55 12.00 -6.02 17.18
CA GLN A 55 11.58 -7.13 18.05
C GLN A 55 10.19 -6.89 18.65
N SER A 56 9.88 -5.66 19.05
CA SER A 56 8.55 -5.31 19.59
C SER A 56 7.45 -5.43 18.52
N ARG A 57 7.72 -4.98 17.30
CA ARG A 57 6.79 -5.15 16.17
C ARG A 57 6.63 -6.62 15.74
N VAL A 58 7.66 -7.44 15.88
CA VAL A 58 7.56 -8.90 15.68
C VAL A 58 6.66 -9.54 16.74
N ILE A 59 6.81 -9.14 18.00
CA ILE A 59 5.94 -9.58 19.11
C ILE A 59 4.47 -9.22 18.82
N ASP A 60 4.19 -8.01 18.33
CA ASP A 60 2.84 -7.61 17.91
C ASP A 60 2.30 -8.52 16.79
N ASN A 61 3.10 -8.77 15.75
CA ASN A 61 2.68 -9.65 14.65
C ASN A 61 2.39 -11.09 15.12
N LEU A 62 3.09 -11.60 16.13
CA LEU A 62 2.85 -12.92 16.72
C LEU A 62 1.58 -12.94 17.57
N ILE A 63 1.31 -11.87 18.34
CA ILE A 63 0.05 -11.72 19.09
C ILE A 63 -1.13 -11.63 18.12
N ASP A 64 -1.01 -10.84 17.06
CA ASP A 64 -2.04 -10.67 16.05
C ASP A 64 -2.31 -11.99 15.31
N ALA A 65 -1.26 -12.70 14.85
CA ALA A 65 -1.42 -14.01 14.22
C ALA A 65 -2.04 -15.05 15.18
N SER A 66 -1.66 -15.03 16.46
CA SER A 66 -2.24 -15.93 17.47
C SER A 66 -3.72 -15.63 17.71
N ARG A 67 -4.09 -14.35 17.74
CA ARG A 67 -5.48 -13.89 17.88
C ARG A 67 -6.31 -14.23 16.64
N GLU A 68 -5.77 -14.02 15.44
CA GLU A 68 -6.41 -14.40 14.17
C GLU A 68 -6.71 -15.92 14.13
N ALA A 69 -5.82 -16.74 14.72
CA ALA A 69 -5.99 -18.18 14.84
C ALA A 69 -6.84 -18.62 16.06
N GLY A 70 -7.35 -17.68 16.86
CA GLY A 70 -8.21 -17.96 18.01
C GLY A 70 -7.49 -18.58 19.22
N LEU A 71 -6.19 -18.35 19.37
CA LEU A 71 -5.43 -18.81 20.52
C LEU A 71 -5.76 -18.02 21.79
N SER A 72 -5.76 -18.72 22.92
CA SER A 72 -5.85 -18.10 24.25
C SER A 72 -4.61 -17.28 24.61
N SER A 73 -4.66 -16.47 25.67
CA SER A 73 -3.48 -15.75 26.18
C SER A 73 -2.34 -16.70 26.54
N ARG A 74 -2.65 -17.86 27.16
CA ARG A 74 -1.67 -18.92 27.46
C ARG A 74 -1.00 -19.46 26.21
N GLU A 75 -1.79 -19.79 25.20
CA GLU A 75 -1.28 -20.34 23.94
C GLU A 75 -0.46 -19.30 23.16
N THR A 76 -0.88 -18.03 23.18
CA THR A 76 -0.13 -16.91 22.60
C THR A 76 1.20 -16.71 23.33
N ALA A 77 1.21 -16.77 24.67
CA ALA A 77 2.42 -16.70 25.48
C ALA A 77 3.40 -17.83 25.12
N TYR A 78 2.88 -19.01 24.82
CA TYR A 78 3.68 -20.13 24.36
C TYR A 78 4.31 -19.86 22.98
N VAL A 79 3.55 -19.37 22.01
CA VAL A 79 4.08 -18.95 20.69
C VAL A 79 5.21 -17.92 20.85
N LEU A 80 5.01 -16.91 21.71
CA LEU A 80 6.04 -15.91 22.01
C LEU A 80 7.29 -16.51 22.66
N ALA A 81 7.13 -17.49 23.56
CA ALA A 81 8.24 -18.20 24.17
C ALA A 81 9.00 -19.07 23.14
N ILE A 82 8.33 -19.69 22.17
CA ILE A 82 9.01 -20.39 21.07
C ILE A 82 9.80 -19.40 20.22
N ALA A 83 9.19 -18.31 19.76
CA ALA A 83 9.88 -17.30 18.96
C ALA A 83 11.09 -16.69 19.70
N ARG A 84 10.96 -16.49 21.01
CA ARG A 84 12.06 -16.08 21.89
C ARG A 84 13.21 -17.09 21.82
N VAL A 85 12.96 -18.38 22.04
CA VAL A 85 14.02 -19.39 22.08
C VAL A 85 14.65 -19.59 20.70
N GLU A 86 13.85 -19.65 19.66
CA GLU A 86 14.30 -19.99 18.31
C GLU A 86 15.05 -18.83 17.62
N SER A 87 14.55 -17.61 17.76
CA SER A 87 15.05 -16.46 16.98
C SER A 87 15.44 -15.25 17.81
N GLY A 88 15.06 -15.19 19.10
CA GLY A 88 15.18 -14.00 19.91
C GLY A 88 14.37 -12.84 19.34
N PHE A 89 13.24 -13.14 18.69
CA PHE A 89 12.41 -12.19 17.94
C PHE A 89 13.14 -11.50 16.76
N ASN A 90 14.24 -12.06 16.28
CA ASN A 90 14.87 -11.59 15.04
C ASN A 90 14.22 -12.29 13.83
N PRO A 91 13.51 -11.57 12.94
CA PRO A 91 12.82 -12.16 11.80
C PRO A 91 13.76 -12.66 10.70
N ASP A 92 15.05 -12.32 10.78
CA ASP A 92 16.10 -12.75 9.86
C ASP A 92 17.04 -13.81 10.46
N ALA A 93 16.77 -14.29 11.69
CA ALA A 93 17.60 -15.30 12.34
C ALA A 93 17.74 -16.55 11.45
N ALA A 94 18.94 -17.09 11.35
CA ALA A 94 19.19 -18.34 10.66
C ALA A 94 20.23 -19.17 11.41
N ALA A 95 20.12 -20.49 11.32
CA ALA A 95 21.14 -21.40 11.81
C ALA A 95 22.29 -21.52 10.81
N GLY A 96 23.53 -21.58 11.28
CA GLY A 96 24.69 -21.85 10.42
C GLY A 96 24.81 -23.31 9.99
N THR A 97 24.22 -24.25 10.73
CA THR A 97 24.46 -25.70 10.55
C THR A 97 23.35 -26.44 9.81
N THR A 98 22.20 -25.81 9.62
CA THR A 98 20.99 -26.37 8.98
C THR A 98 20.35 -25.30 8.07
N SER A 99 19.27 -25.62 7.37
CA SER A 99 18.44 -24.61 6.68
C SER A 99 17.39 -23.98 7.59
N ALA A 100 17.53 -24.12 8.92
CA ALA A 100 16.63 -23.49 9.87
C ALA A 100 16.71 -21.96 9.78
N SER A 101 15.57 -21.30 9.63
CA SER A 101 15.49 -19.84 9.47
C SER A 101 14.18 -19.24 9.99
N GLY A 102 14.21 -17.94 10.24
CA GLY A 102 13.06 -17.15 10.65
C GLY A 102 12.65 -17.32 12.11
N LEU A 103 11.48 -16.77 12.45
CA LEU A 103 10.97 -16.69 13.83
C LEU A 103 10.84 -18.04 14.53
N GLY A 104 10.50 -19.09 13.77
CA GLY A 104 10.37 -20.46 14.27
C GLY A 104 11.56 -21.36 13.98
N GLN A 105 12.64 -20.85 13.36
CA GLN A 105 13.78 -21.65 12.89
C GLN A 105 13.36 -22.87 12.04
N PHE A 106 12.45 -22.65 11.09
CA PHE A 106 11.96 -23.69 10.21
C PHE A 106 13.05 -24.13 9.24
N ILE A 107 13.33 -25.43 9.18
CA ILE A 107 14.04 -26.01 8.04
C ILE A 107 13.15 -25.94 6.79
N ASP A 108 13.74 -25.78 5.60
CA ASP A 108 13.00 -25.56 4.34
C ASP A 108 11.81 -26.50 4.14
N ARG A 109 12.01 -27.80 4.40
CA ARG A 109 10.98 -28.82 4.22
C ARG A 109 9.77 -28.59 5.12
N THR A 110 10.01 -28.32 6.40
CA THR A 110 8.94 -28.08 7.37
C THR A 110 8.29 -26.73 7.10
N GLY A 111 9.09 -25.68 6.86
CA GLY A 111 8.57 -24.35 6.54
C GLY A 111 7.66 -24.35 5.30
N GLY A 112 8.00 -25.13 4.27
CA GLY A 112 7.17 -25.29 3.07
C GLY A 112 5.77 -25.85 3.34
N GLN A 113 5.59 -26.68 4.38
CA GLN A 113 4.26 -27.16 4.79
C GLN A 113 3.38 -26.04 5.35
N TYR A 114 4.01 -24.97 5.84
CA TYR A 114 3.36 -23.78 6.39
C TYR A 114 3.49 -22.57 5.47
N GLY A 115 3.74 -22.78 4.17
CA GLY A 115 3.75 -21.73 3.14
C GLY A 115 5.05 -20.92 3.01
N LEU A 116 6.12 -21.29 3.73
CA LEU A 116 7.42 -20.63 3.61
C LEU A 116 8.21 -21.15 2.41
N ASN A 117 8.86 -20.24 1.69
CA ASN A 117 9.68 -20.52 0.51
C ASN A 117 10.79 -19.47 0.35
N ASN A 118 11.57 -19.59 -0.73
CA ASN A 118 12.70 -18.70 -1.01
C ASN A 118 12.33 -17.20 -1.07
N ALA A 119 11.11 -16.86 -1.45
CA ALA A 119 10.68 -15.47 -1.62
C ALA A 119 10.15 -14.83 -0.33
N ASN A 120 9.64 -15.61 0.63
CA ASN A 120 8.89 -15.09 1.78
C ASN A 120 9.39 -15.58 3.16
N ARG A 121 10.43 -16.43 3.21
CA ARG A 121 10.95 -17.00 4.49
C ARG A 121 11.32 -15.97 5.55
N PHE A 122 11.62 -14.73 5.15
CA PHE A 122 11.96 -13.61 6.04
C PHE A 122 10.89 -12.51 6.11
N ASP A 123 9.68 -12.76 5.57
CA ASP A 123 8.53 -11.88 5.76
C ASP A 123 7.91 -12.12 7.15
N VAL A 124 7.82 -11.08 7.98
CA VAL A 124 7.41 -11.24 9.39
C VAL A 124 6.01 -11.81 9.52
N ARG A 125 5.06 -11.35 8.71
CA ARG A 125 3.67 -11.79 8.81
C ARG A 125 3.54 -13.26 8.44
N THR A 126 4.14 -13.66 7.31
CA THR A 126 4.12 -15.04 6.83
C THR A 126 4.76 -16.00 7.84
N GLN A 127 5.89 -15.62 8.42
CA GLN A 127 6.57 -16.43 9.45
C GLN A 127 5.78 -16.54 10.74
N SER A 128 5.11 -15.46 11.18
CA SER A 128 4.26 -15.47 12.37
C SER A 128 3.07 -16.42 12.19
N GLN A 129 2.41 -16.38 11.03
CA GLN A 129 1.33 -17.31 10.69
C GLN A 129 1.82 -18.76 10.64
N ALA A 130 2.98 -19.00 10.02
CA ALA A 130 3.60 -20.32 9.98
C ALA A 130 3.93 -20.85 11.39
N LEU A 131 4.48 -20.01 12.27
CA LEU A 131 4.80 -20.38 13.65
C LEU A 131 3.54 -20.69 14.46
N VAL A 132 2.49 -19.88 14.34
CA VAL A 132 1.20 -20.11 15.02
C VAL A 132 0.56 -21.41 14.55
N GLN A 133 0.54 -21.68 13.24
CA GLN A 133 -0.03 -22.93 12.73
C GLN A 133 0.79 -24.15 13.15
N HIS A 134 2.13 -24.06 13.11
CA HIS A 134 3.00 -25.14 13.59
C HIS A 134 2.82 -25.39 15.10
N PHE A 135 2.61 -24.33 15.89
CA PHE A 135 2.26 -24.46 17.30
C PHE A 135 0.93 -25.20 17.49
N ILE A 136 -0.11 -24.85 16.72
CA ILE A 136 -1.42 -25.51 16.76
C ILE A 136 -1.29 -27.01 16.48
N ASP A 137 -0.59 -27.37 15.41
CA ASP A 137 -0.41 -28.77 15.00
C ASP A 137 0.36 -29.56 16.08
N ASN A 138 1.38 -28.96 16.69
CA ASN A 138 2.15 -29.60 17.76
C ASN A 138 1.38 -29.68 19.09
N ARG A 139 0.54 -28.69 19.39
CA ARG A 139 -0.39 -28.70 20.54
C ARG A 139 -1.40 -29.82 20.40
N ASP A 140 -2.01 -29.94 19.22
CA ASP A 140 -3.03 -30.95 18.97
C ASP A 140 -2.41 -32.34 18.94
N LEU A 141 -1.17 -32.47 18.43
CA LEU A 141 -0.38 -33.70 18.54
C LEU A 141 -0.09 -34.07 20.00
N ALA A 142 0.36 -33.13 20.83
CA ALA A 142 0.62 -33.38 22.25
C ALA A 142 -0.64 -33.83 22.98
N ARG A 143 -1.77 -33.14 22.77
CA ARG A 143 -3.07 -33.51 23.32
C ARG A 143 -3.52 -34.90 22.85
N SER A 144 -3.39 -35.21 21.56
CA SER A 144 -3.77 -36.52 21.00
C SER A 144 -2.97 -37.69 21.60
N ARG A 145 -1.77 -37.42 22.10
CA ARG A 145 -0.88 -38.39 22.74
C ARG A 145 -0.97 -38.38 24.27
N GLY A 146 -1.85 -37.58 24.85
CA GLY A 146 -1.98 -37.45 26.31
C GLY A 146 -0.78 -36.78 26.98
N HIS A 147 0.02 -36.02 26.23
CA HIS A 147 1.18 -35.32 26.76
C HIS A 147 0.83 -33.91 27.23
N GLY A 148 1.63 -33.40 28.18
CA GLY A 148 1.51 -32.05 28.71
C GLY A 148 1.93 -30.97 27.72
N GLU A 149 1.74 -29.71 28.12
CA GLU A 149 2.10 -28.55 27.28
C GLU A 149 3.60 -28.44 26.98
N ASP A 150 4.48 -29.04 27.79
CA ASP A 150 5.93 -29.09 27.56
C ASP A 150 6.32 -29.96 26.35
N TYR A 151 5.42 -30.83 25.89
CA TYR A 151 5.65 -31.58 24.66
C TYR A 151 5.44 -30.76 23.38
N ILE A 152 4.82 -29.59 23.47
CA ILE A 152 4.57 -28.74 22.30
C ILE A 152 5.91 -28.28 21.70
N TYR A 153 6.78 -27.67 22.51
CA TYR A 153 8.11 -27.28 22.06
C TYR A 153 9.00 -28.50 21.78
N LYS A 154 8.84 -29.60 22.52
CA LYS A 154 9.51 -30.85 22.18
C LYS A 154 9.22 -31.26 20.73
N TYR A 155 7.97 -31.17 20.29
CA TYR A 155 7.62 -31.51 18.91
C TYR A 155 8.04 -30.45 17.90
N HIS A 156 8.02 -29.18 18.29
CA HIS A 156 8.61 -28.12 17.47
C HIS A 156 10.08 -28.38 17.16
N HIS A 157 10.87 -28.71 18.20
CA HIS A 157 12.32 -28.86 18.12
C HIS A 157 12.74 -30.24 17.55
N ASP A 158 12.18 -31.33 18.08
CA ASP A 158 12.61 -32.70 17.71
C ASP A 158 11.76 -33.30 16.58
N GLY A 159 10.56 -32.78 16.36
CA GLY A 159 9.53 -33.45 15.59
C GLY A 159 8.84 -34.59 16.37
N PRO A 160 7.83 -35.23 15.75
CA PRO A 160 6.94 -36.17 16.43
C PRO A 160 7.60 -37.50 16.85
N SER A 161 8.71 -37.88 16.20
CA SER A 161 9.29 -39.23 16.29
C SER A 161 10.74 -39.28 16.76
N LYS A 162 11.39 -38.13 16.98
CA LYS A 162 12.78 -38.08 17.46
C LYS A 162 12.82 -37.57 18.90
N ASP A 163 13.97 -37.72 19.52
CA ASP A 163 14.28 -37.19 20.84
C ASP A 163 15.71 -36.64 20.80
N TYR A 164 15.82 -35.34 20.57
CA TYR A 164 17.08 -34.61 20.57
C TYR A 164 17.22 -33.76 21.84
N GLY A 165 16.42 -34.07 22.88
CA GLY A 165 16.38 -33.33 24.13
C GLY A 165 15.41 -32.14 24.14
N GLY A 166 14.50 -32.05 23.16
CA GLY A 166 13.52 -30.96 23.04
C GLY A 166 12.63 -30.81 24.27
N LEU A 167 12.31 -31.90 24.98
CA LEU A 167 11.54 -31.84 26.23
C LEU A 167 12.30 -31.10 27.33
N GLY A 168 13.58 -31.43 27.52
CA GLY A 168 14.42 -30.76 28.50
C GLY A 168 14.64 -29.29 28.16
N LEU A 169 14.72 -28.94 26.86
CA LEU A 169 14.77 -27.55 26.43
C LEU A 169 13.44 -26.83 26.69
N SER A 170 12.30 -27.47 26.44
CA SER A 170 10.99 -26.89 26.75
C SER A 170 10.89 -26.51 28.23
N GLN A 171 11.32 -27.40 29.11
CA GLN A 171 11.23 -27.19 30.56
C GLN A 171 12.19 -26.09 31.05
N ARG A 172 13.36 -25.92 30.42
CA ARG A 172 14.38 -24.94 30.83
C ARG A 172 14.25 -23.57 30.18
N GLU A 173 13.84 -23.52 28.92
CA GLU A 173 13.93 -22.31 28.09
C GLU A 173 12.56 -21.74 27.72
N VAL A 174 11.49 -22.55 27.72
CA VAL A 174 10.13 -22.12 27.35
C VAL A 174 9.25 -21.95 28.59
N ALA A 175 9.08 -23.02 29.38
CA ALA A 175 8.17 -23.04 30.53
C ALA A 175 8.37 -21.88 31.53
N PRO A 176 9.61 -21.46 31.87
CA PRO A 176 9.82 -20.37 32.83
C PRO A 176 9.30 -18.99 32.38
N TYR A 177 9.00 -18.81 31.10
CA TYR A 177 8.55 -17.53 30.54
C TYR A 177 7.04 -17.46 30.36
N LEU A 178 6.32 -18.58 30.40
CA LEU A 178 4.91 -18.66 30.04
C LEU A 178 4.03 -17.74 30.90
N ASP A 179 4.15 -17.80 32.23
CA ASP A 179 3.32 -16.97 33.14
C ASP A 179 3.60 -15.46 33.02
N ARG A 180 4.83 -15.10 32.64
CA ARG A 180 5.19 -13.69 32.40
C ARG A 180 4.62 -13.21 31.07
N TYR A 181 4.76 -14.02 30.02
CA TYR A 181 4.27 -13.68 28.69
C TYR A 181 2.74 -13.72 28.62
N GLU A 182 2.09 -14.60 29.36
CA GLU A 182 0.64 -14.65 29.48
C GLU A 182 0.09 -13.36 30.09
N ARG A 183 0.65 -12.92 31.23
CA ARG A 183 0.30 -11.63 31.84
C ARG A 183 0.58 -10.46 30.89
N PHE A 184 1.68 -10.50 30.14
CA PHE A 184 1.97 -9.48 29.14
C PHE A 184 0.88 -9.45 28.04
N VAL A 185 0.49 -10.60 27.51
CA VAL A 185 -0.55 -10.71 26.49
C VAL A 185 -1.89 -10.23 27.05
N GLU A 186 -2.28 -10.64 28.26
CA GLU A 186 -3.50 -10.18 28.92
C GLU A 186 -3.51 -8.67 29.13
N GLN A 187 -2.39 -8.08 29.57
CA GLN A 187 -2.24 -6.63 29.70
C GLN A 187 -2.36 -5.94 28.34
N ARG A 188 -1.72 -6.47 27.30
CA ARG A 188 -1.80 -5.90 25.95
C ARG A 188 -3.22 -5.96 25.38
N LEU A 189 -3.90 -7.09 25.56
CA LEU A 189 -5.29 -7.28 25.13
C LEU A 189 -6.26 -6.45 25.96
N SER A 190 -6.01 -6.27 27.26
CA SER A 190 -6.85 -5.44 28.14
C SER A 190 -6.62 -3.94 27.97
N GLN A 191 -5.40 -3.48 27.65
CA GLN A 191 -5.13 -2.08 27.26
C GLN A 191 -5.84 -1.72 25.96
N THR A 192 -5.94 -2.67 25.03
CA THR A 192 -6.77 -2.56 23.82
C THR A 192 -8.28 -2.52 24.14
N GLN A 193 -8.72 -3.04 25.30
CA GLN A 193 -10.12 -3.02 25.74
C GLN A 193 -10.48 -1.84 26.66
N THR A 194 -9.52 -1.34 27.48
CA THR A 194 -9.72 -0.26 28.47
C THR A 194 -9.57 1.14 27.90
N GLN A 195 -8.87 1.31 26.77
CA GLN A 195 -9.07 2.51 25.93
C GLN A 195 -10.49 2.55 25.31
N GLY A 196 -11.29 1.50 25.49
CA GLY A 196 -12.71 1.46 25.15
C GLY A 196 -13.70 1.66 26.30
N HIS A 197 -13.32 1.55 27.59
CA HIS A 197 -14.29 1.59 28.72
C HIS A 197 -13.65 2.08 30.04
N ALA A 198 -14.18 3.17 30.61
CA ALA A 198 -14.11 3.49 32.05
C ALA A 198 -15.54 3.70 32.61
N PRO A 199 -15.85 3.32 33.87
CA PRO A 199 -17.22 3.13 34.34
C PRO A 199 -17.75 4.23 35.29
N THR A 200 -19.03 4.62 35.19
CA THR A 200 -20.06 4.48 36.27
C THR A 200 -21.41 5.18 35.98
N HIS A 201 -22.48 4.46 36.37
CA HIS A 201 -23.85 4.85 36.78
C HIS A 201 -24.97 5.24 35.79
N ALA A 202 -26.00 4.36 35.80
CA ALA A 202 -27.46 4.56 35.66
C ALA A 202 -28.03 5.17 34.35
N ALA A 203 -28.88 4.38 33.68
CA ALA A 203 -29.71 4.79 32.53
C ALA A 203 -30.81 5.80 32.96
N PRO A 204 -31.26 6.73 32.08
CA PRO A 204 -32.09 6.37 30.93
C PRO A 204 -31.72 7.02 29.57
N SER A 205 -32.33 6.46 28.51
CA SER A 205 -32.29 6.67 27.05
C SER A 205 -32.31 8.12 26.48
N PRO A 206 -32.37 8.31 25.14
CA PRO A 206 -31.42 7.95 24.08
C PRO A 206 -31.04 9.19 23.25
N ALA A 207 -29.75 9.52 23.10
CA ALA A 207 -29.35 10.56 22.14
C ALA A 207 -27.90 10.38 21.68
N SER A 208 -27.78 10.16 20.36
CA SER A 208 -26.67 10.53 19.48
C SER A 208 -25.25 10.49 20.08
N HIS A 209 -24.51 9.42 19.81
CA HIS A 209 -23.05 9.47 19.83
C HIS A 209 -22.57 9.50 18.38
N ALA A 210 -22.30 10.72 17.90
CA ALA A 210 -21.52 10.93 16.69
C ALA A 210 -20.08 10.47 16.98
N GLN A 211 -19.73 9.27 16.51
CA GLN A 211 -18.33 8.87 16.40
C GLN A 211 -17.71 9.67 15.24
N GLY A 212 -16.59 10.32 15.49
CA GLY A 212 -15.88 11.12 14.48
C GLY A 212 -15.34 10.22 13.38
N HIS A 213 -16.05 10.17 12.25
CA HIS A 213 -15.58 9.49 11.05
C HIS A 213 -14.64 10.45 10.30
N GLY A 214 -13.37 10.08 10.14
CA GLY A 214 -12.44 10.84 9.28
C GLY A 214 -12.94 10.98 7.84
N GLY A 215 -12.46 12.00 7.12
CA GLY A 215 -12.84 12.24 5.72
C GLY A 215 -12.40 11.12 4.76
N PHE A 216 -12.79 11.21 3.50
CA PHE A 216 -12.62 10.11 2.55
C PHE A 216 -11.16 9.72 2.31
N GLN A 217 -10.25 10.71 2.22
CA GLN A 217 -8.82 10.43 2.08
C GLN A 217 -8.28 9.57 3.23
N GLN A 218 -8.66 9.88 4.48
CA GLN A 218 -8.26 9.09 5.64
C GLN A 218 -8.85 7.68 5.60
N THR A 219 -10.00 7.50 4.95
CA THR A 219 -10.60 6.18 4.75
C THR A 219 -9.85 5.40 3.68
N THR A 220 -9.43 6.02 2.57
CA THR A 220 -8.58 5.40 1.55
C THR A 220 -7.23 4.97 2.14
N GLU A 221 -6.60 5.83 2.93
CA GLU A 221 -5.37 5.51 3.67
C GLU A 221 -5.60 4.43 4.74
N ARG A 222 -6.78 4.39 5.38
CA ARG A 222 -7.12 3.30 6.29
C ARG A 222 -7.20 1.97 5.54
N MET A 223 -7.90 1.95 4.40
CA MET A 223 -8.10 0.74 3.61
C MET A 223 -6.79 0.25 2.98
N LEU A 224 -5.94 1.17 2.49
CA LEU A 224 -4.67 0.87 1.85
C LEU A 224 -3.57 1.81 2.38
N PRO A 225 -3.00 1.55 3.57
CA PRO A 225 -2.07 2.48 4.23
C PRO A 225 -0.81 2.79 3.42
N GLY A 226 -0.37 4.05 3.46
CA GLY A 226 0.89 4.46 2.83
C GLY A 226 2.09 3.62 3.31
N GLN A 227 2.99 3.28 2.39
CA GLN A 227 4.16 2.44 2.70
C GLN A 227 5.42 3.02 2.04
N GLY A 228 6.38 3.44 2.86
CA GLY A 228 7.65 4.00 2.39
C GLY A 228 7.52 5.37 1.72
N GLY A 229 6.60 6.22 2.21
CA GLY A 229 6.35 7.56 1.66
C GLY A 229 5.54 7.60 0.36
N GLN A 230 4.98 6.46 -0.06
CA GLN A 230 4.01 6.37 -1.16
C GLN A 230 2.61 6.09 -0.59
N ASP A 231 1.72 7.05 -0.75
CA ASP A 231 0.32 6.96 -0.34
C ASP A 231 -0.53 6.40 -1.49
N PRO A 232 -1.66 5.75 -1.18
CA PRO A 232 -2.63 5.39 -2.21
C PRO A 232 -3.20 6.65 -2.87
N HIS A 233 -3.48 6.58 -4.17
CA HIS A 233 -4.14 7.64 -4.91
C HIS A 233 -5.36 7.09 -5.64
N ILE A 234 -6.33 7.97 -5.87
CA ILE A 234 -7.53 7.65 -6.63
C ILE A 234 -7.16 7.50 -8.10
N THR A 235 -7.53 6.37 -8.69
CA THR A 235 -7.36 6.05 -10.12
C THR A 235 -8.67 6.05 -10.89
N GLY A 236 -9.80 6.12 -10.19
CA GLY A 236 -11.13 6.14 -10.77
C GLY A 236 -12.16 6.72 -9.80
N ASN A 237 -12.96 7.68 -10.26
CA ASN A 237 -13.90 8.39 -9.39
C ASN A 237 -15.31 7.78 -9.47
N PHE A 238 -16.07 7.91 -8.39
CA PHE A 238 -17.50 7.59 -8.38
C PHE A 238 -18.24 8.47 -9.40
N GLY A 239 -19.10 7.87 -10.23
CA GLY A 239 -19.89 8.58 -11.24
C GLY A 239 -19.09 9.01 -12.49
N GLU A 240 -17.81 8.69 -12.56
CA GLU A 240 -16.98 8.87 -13.76
C GLU A 240 -17.63 8.12 -14.94
N HIS A 241 -17.83 8.79 -16.08
CA HIS A 241 -18.48 8.19 -17.22
C HIS A 241 -17.52 7.26 -17.96
N ARG A 242 -17.85 5.96 -17.99
CA ARG A 242 -17.10 4.92 -18.70
C ARG A 242 -17.97 4.30 -19.79
N GLY A 243 -17.36 3.54 -20.70
CA GLY A 243 -18.07 2.91 -21.82
C GLY A 243 -19.22 1.97 -21.43
N LYS A 244 -19.27 1.50 -20.17
CA LYS A 244 -20.34 0.66 -19.62
C LYS A 244 -21.33 1.41 -18.70
N GLY A 245 -21.26 2.75 -18.67
CA GLY A 245 -22.06 3.59 -17.78
C GLY A 245 -21.23 4.26 -16.68
N PRO A 246 -21.90 4.98 -15.75
CA PRO A 246 -21.23 5.66 -14.65
C PRO A 246 -20.55 4.66 -13.72
N HIS A 247 -19.33 4.99 -13.31
CA HIS A 247 -18.52 4.16 -12.45
C HIS A 247 -19.14 4.04 -11.05
N GLY A 248 -19.31 2.80 -10.58
CA GLY A 248 -20.12 2.49 -9.39
C GLY A 248 -19.42 2.71 -8.04
N GLY A 249 -18.15 3.10 -8.03
CA GLY A 249 -17.35 3.21 -6.82
C GLY A 249 -16.14 4.11 -7.03
N THR A 250 -15.19 4.04 -6.11
CA THR A 250 -13.90 4.69 -6.24
C THR A 250 -12.81 3.62 -6.37
N ASP A 251 -11.96 3.77 -7.38
CA ASP A 251 -10.78 2.93 -7.59
C ASP A 251 -9.55 3.64 -7.00
N PHE A 252 -8.71 2.90 -6.29
CA PHE A 252 -7.43 3.43 -5.81
C PHE A 252 -6.37 2.34 -5.70
N ASN A 253 -5.11 2.75 -5.88
CA ASN A 253 -3.92 1.92 -5.69
C ASN A 253 -2.70 2.79 -5.37
N TYR A 254 -1.52 2.20 -5.18
CA TYR A 254 -0.29 3.00 -5.01
C TYR A 254 0.16 3.60 -6.33
N GLU A 255 0.87 4.72 -6.27
CA GLU A 255 1.56 5.27 -7.45
C GLU A 255 2.48 4.21 -8.10
N GLY A 256 2.47 4.16 -9.44
CA GLY A 256 3.24 3.18 -10.22
C GLY A 256 2.40 2.10 -10.94
N GLY A 257 1.07 2.13 -10.82
CA GLY A 257 0.17 1.35 -11.68
C GLY A 257 0.36 -0.16 -11.56
N GLN A 258 0.47 -0.90 -12.67
CA GLN A 258 0.63 -2.36 -12.67
C GLN A 258 2.08 -2.83 -12.52
N ALA A 259 2.82 -2.17 -11.64
CA ALA A 259 4.20 -2.48 -11.34
C ALA A 259 4.47 -2.35 -9.84
N GLY A 260 5.66 -2.79 -9.41
CA GLY A 260 6.14 -2.56 -8.06
C GLY A 260 5.19 -3.09 -6.99
N ARG A 261 4.82 -2.24 -6.03
CA ARG A 261 4.05 -2.60 -4.83
C ARG A 261 2.66 -3.15 -5.18
N ASN A 262 2.02 -2.64 -6.23
CA ASN A 262 0.67 -3.06 -6.60
C ASN A 262 0.61 -4.54 -7.03
N LEU A 263 1.69 -5.08 -7.63
CA LEU A 263 1.79 -6.50 -7.97
C LEU A 263 2.17 -7.40 -6.78
N ARG A 264 2.47 -6.84 -5.60
CA ARG A 264 2.80 -7.59 -4.38
C ARG A 264 1.58 -7.86 -3.49
N HIS A 265 0.37 -7.63 -4.00
CA HIS A 265 -0.89 -7.88 -3.30
C HIS A 265 -0.93 -7.25 -1.89
N PRO A 266 -0.78 -5.91 -1.78
CA PRO A 266 -0.76 -5.22 -0.49
C PRO A 266 -2.05 -5.49 0.30
N THR A 267 -1.94 -5.52 1.62
CA THR A 267 -3.09 -5.81 2.50
C THR A 267 -4.12 -4.68 2.41
N VAL A 268 -5.38 -5.07 2.26
CA VAL A 268 -6.55 -4.19 2.26
C VAL A 268 -7.28 -4.33 3.59
N HIS A 269 -7.70 -3.22 4.17
CA HIS A 269 -8.32 -3.16 5.48
C HIS A 269 -9.76 -2.66 5.43
N ALA A 270 -10.54 -2.97 6.46
CA ALA A 270 -11.93 -2.56 6.59
C ALA A 270 -12.03 -1.03 6.69
N PRO A 271 -12.90 -0.37 5.90
CA PRO A 271 -13.09 1.07 6.00
C PRO A 271 -13.79 1.49 7.29
N ILE A 272 -14.62 0.63 7.86
CA ILE A 272 -15.53 0.94 8.96
C ILE A 272 -15.72 -0.28 9.86
N ASP A 273 -16.15 -0.02 11.09
CA ASP A 273 -16.71 -1.04 11.99
C ASP A 273 -18.00 -1.61 11.39
N GLY A 274 -18.16 -2.94 11.46
CA GLY A 274 -19.38 -3.57 10.97
C GLY A 274 -19.34 -5.08 10.97
N THR A 275 -20.39 -5.68 10.42
CA THR A 275 -20.48 -7.13 10.24
C THR A 275 -20.28 -7.50 8.78
N VAL A 276 -19.39 -8.45 8.50
CA VAL A 276 -19.19 -8.99 7.17
C VAL A 276 -20.44 -9.75 6.75
N THR A 277 -21.10 -9.30 5.68
CA THR A 277 -22.33 -9.90 5.15
C THR A 277 -22.08 -10.74 3.90
N PHE A 278 -20.89 -10.67 3.33
CA PHE A 278 -20.46 -11.50 2.20
C PHE A 278 -18.94 -11.49 2.10
N SER A 279 -18.33 -12.65 1.84
CA SER A 279 -16.91 -12.77 1.49
C SER A 279 -16.76 -13.88 0.47
N GLY A 280 -16.61 -13.51 -0.81
CA GLY A 280 -16.88 -14.49 -1.86
C GLY A 280 -16.95 -13.94 -3.28
N GLY A 281 -17.51 -14.74 -4.18
CA GLY A 281 -17.90 -14.32 -5.51
C GLY A 281 -16.76 -14.18 -6.52
N GLN A 282 -17.15 -13.99 -7.77
CA GLN A 282 -16.27 -13.91 -8.92
C GLN A 282 -15.36 -12.67 -8.92
N TYR A 283 -15.72 -11.64 -8.14
CA TYR A 283 -14.94 -10.41 -8.00
C TYR A 283 -14.04 -10.40 -6.76
N GLY A 284 -13.98 -11.48 -5.96
CA GLY A 284 -13.20 -11.46 -4.71
C GLY A 284 -13.76 -10.46 -3.68
N THR A 285 -15.08 -10.33 -3.59
CA THR A 285 -15.72 -9.26 -2.83
C THR A 285 -15.76 -9.53 -1.32
N VAL A 286 -15.59 -8.47 -0.53
CA VAL A 286 -15.97 -8.40 0.89
C VAL A 286 -17.04 -7.32 1.05
N LYS A 287 -18.15 -7.63 1.71
CA LYS A 287 -19.21 -6.67 2.06
C LYS A 287 -19.31 -6.52 3.57
N ILE A 288 -19.29 -5.29 4.06
CA ILE A 288 -19.41 -4.95 5.48
C ILE A 288 -20.66 -4.09 5.66
N ARG A 289 -21.55 -4.51 6.56
CA ARG A 289 -22.71 -3.72 6.96
C ARG A 289 -22.37 -2.92 8.22
N ASP A 290 -22.49 -1.59 8.14
CA ASP A 290 -22.27 -0.71 9.28
C ASP A 290 -23.49 -0.64 10.22
N ALA A 291 -23.36 0.13 11.30
CA ALA A 291 -24.43 0.30 12.29
C ALA A 291 -25.67 1.04 11.76
N GLN A 292 -25.50 1.86 10.71
CA GLN A 292 -26.54 2.64 10.06
C GLN A 292 -27.25 1.84 8.94
N GLY A 293 -26.77 0.64 8.63
CA GLY A 293 -27.31 -0.26 7.62
C GLY A 293 -26.72 -0.08 6.22
N ASN A 294 -25.72 0.78 6.04
CA ASN A 294 -25.02 0.95 4.77
C ASN A 294 -24.18 -0.30 4.44
N SER A 295 -24.04 -0.62 3.16
CA SER A 295 -23.21 -1.73 2.66
C SER A 295 -21.93 -1.19 2.03
N HIS A 296 -20.81 -1.40 2.71
CA HIS A 296 -19.46 -1.09 2.23
C HIS A 296 -18.92 -2.29 1.48
N GLU A 297 -18.70 -2.18 0.17
CA GLU A 297 -18.31 -3.30 -0.68
C GLU A 297 -16.92 -3.06 -1.29
N ILE A 298 -16.01 -3.98 -1.02
CA ILE A 298 -14.61 -3.96 -1.44
C ILE A 298 -14.41 -5.08 -2.44
N LEU A 299 -14.04 -4.74 -3.67
CA LEU A 299 -13.97 -5.66 -4.80
C LEU A 299 -12.54 -5.82 -5.32
N HIS A 300 -12.39 -6.79 -6.22
CA HIS A 300 -11.17 -7.20 -6.91
C HIS A 300 -10.10 -7.85 -6.03
N LEU A 301 -10.38 -8.18 -4.78
CA LEU A 301 -9.37 -8.76 -3.88
C LEU A 301 -8.80 -10.08 -4.41
N ASP A 302 -7.48 -10.21 -4.29
CA ASP A 302 -6.72 -11.41 -4.65
C ASP A 302 -6.93 -12.51 -3.60
N SER A 303 -6.84 -12.15 -2.33
CA SER A 303 -7.20 -13.01 -1.20
C SER A 303 -8.17 -12.29 -0.26
N ARG A 304 -8.89 -13.05 0.57
CA ARG A 304 -9.81 -12.54 1.61
C ARG A 304 -9.47 -13.24 2.91
N SER A 305 -9.36 -12.49 3.99
CA SER A 305 -9.03 -12.99 5.34
C SER A 305 -10.24 -13.05 6.27
N VAL A 306 -11.43 -12.63 5.79
CA VAL A 306 -12.66 -12.55 6.59
C VAL A 306 -13.78 -13.41 6.00
N LYS A 307 -14.74 -13.80 6.84
CA LYS A 307 -15.90 -14.63 6.47
C LYS A 307 -17.22 -13.99 6.86
N GLU A 308 -18.30 -14.41 6.21
CA GLU A 308 -19.66 -13.95 6.54
C GLU A 308 -19.99 -14.19 8.04
N GLY A 309 -20.61 -13.20 8.67
CA GLY A 309 -20.92 -13.14 10.10
C GLY A 309 -19.79 -12.58 10.98
N GLN A 310 -18.59 -12.36 10.44
CA GLN A 310 -17.46 -11.81 11.21
C GLN A 310 -17.66 -10.32 11.51
N VAL A 311 -17.48 -9.92 12.77
CA VAL A 311 -17.40 -8.51 13.15
C VAL A 311 -15.98 -8.01 12.89
N VAL A 312 -15.87 -6.90 12.17
CA VAL A 312 -14.60 -6.22 11.86
C VAL A 312 -14.64 -4.80 12.38
N ARG A 313 -13.47 -4.28 12.76
CA ARG A 313 -13.26 -2.88 13.09
C ARG A 313 -12.60 -2.15 11.91
N ALA A 314 -12.82 -0.85 11.84
CA ALA A 314 -12.15 0.03 10.91
C ALA A 314 -10.62 -0.15 11.04
N GLY A 315 -9.96 -0.53 9.95
CA GLY A 315 -8.52 -0.82 9.91
C GLY A 315 -8.16 -2.30 10.11
N ASP A 316 -9.11 -3.19 10.37
CA ASP A 316 -8.81 -4.64 10.41
C ASP A 316 -8.49 -5.16 8.99
N PRO A 317 -7.51 -6.07 8.82
CA PRO A 317 -7.18 -6.63 7.52
C PRO A 317 -8.31 -7.54 6.99
N ILE A 318 -8.79 -7.26 5.78
CA ILE A 318 -9.91 -7.99 5.15
C ILE A 318 -9.51 -8.83 3.93
N GLY A 319 -8.32 -8.58 3.37
CA GLY A 319 -7.80 -9.32 2.24
C GLY A 319 -6.55 -8.68 1.65
N THR A 320 -6.23 -9.03 0.42
CA THR A 320 -5.13 -8.43 -0.34
C THR A 320 -5.63 -7.85 -1.65
N MET A 321 -5.04 -6.72 -2.06
CA MET A 321 -5.39 -6.04 -3.29
C MET A 321 -5.13 -6.96 -4.48
N GLY A 322 -6.07 -6.96 -5.41
CA GLY A 322 -6.11 -7.90 -6.52
C GLY A 322 -6.65 -7.25 -7.79
N GLY A 323 -6.77 -8.08 -8.82
CA GLY A 323 -7.37 -7.76 -10.12
C GLY A 323 -8.52 -8.70 -10.46
N ARG A 324 -9.13 -9.35 -9.46
CA ARG A 324 -10.02 -10.49 -9.70
C ARG A 324 -11.36 -10.06 -10.31
N GLY A 325 -11.80 -10.79 -11.33
CA GLY A 325 -13.11 -10.64 -11.96
C GLY A 325 -13.72 -11.97 -12.43
N PRO A 326 -14.92 -11.91 -13.06
CA PRO A 326 -15.62 -13.06 -13.65
C PRO A 326 -14.76 -14.02 -14.47
N GLU A 327 -13.73 -13.50 -15.14
CA GLU A 327 -12.87 -14.25 -16.04
C GLU A 327 -11.56 -14.73 -15.38
N GLY A 328 -11.30 -14.37 -14.11
CA GLY A 328 -10.15 -14.87 -13.36
C GLY A 328 -9.49 -13.87 -12.43
N ALA A 329 -8.41 -14.29 -11.75
CA ALA A 329 -7.73 -13.53 -10.70
C ALA A 329 -6.99 -12.26 -11.17
N GLY A 330 -6.72 -12.13 -12.47
CA GLY A 330 -6.03 -10.97 -13.06
C GLY A 330 -6.79 -10.31 -14.21
N GLN A 331 -8.13 -10.42 -14.23
CA GLN A 331 -8.96 -9.80 -15.27
C GLN A 331 -8.81 -8.27 -15.31
N TYR A 332 -8.66 -7.65 -14.14
CA TYR A 332 -8.49 -6.22 -13.99
C TYR A 332 -7.07 -5.90 -13.53
N ALA A 333 -6.66 -4.66 -13.78
CA ALA A 333 -5.50 -4.06 -13.13
C ALA A 333 -5.61 -4.22 -11.59
N GLN A 334 -4.50 -4.43 -10.89
CA GLN A 334 -4.43 -4.40 -9.43
C GLN A 334 -4.91 -3.05 -8.89
N HIS A 335 -6.04 -3.05 -8.20
CA HIS A 335 -6.58 -1.90 -7.48
C HIS A 335 -7.56 -2.35 -6.40
N VAL A 336 -7.89 -1.46 -5.48
CA VAL A 336 -9.04 -1.61 -4.62
C VAL A 336 -10.20 -0.87 -5.27
N HIS A 337 -11.29 -1.57 -5.56
CA HIS A 337 -12.56 -0.93 -5.92
C HIS A 337 -13.45 -0.87 -4.69
N TYR A 338 -13.79 0.34 -4.26
CA TYR A 338 -14.63 0.60 -3.10
C TYR A 338 -15.95 1.25 -3.51
N GLN A 339 -17.06 0.54 -3.30
CA GLN A 339 -18.39 1.08 -3.53
C GLN A 339 -19.23 1.06 -2.25
N LEU A 340 -20.21 1.96 -2.18
CA LEU A 340 -21.07 2.13 -1.03
C LEU A 340 -22.54 2.13 -1.45
N ARG A 341 -23.37 1.44 -0.67
CA ARG A 341 -24.82 1.49 -0.81
C ARG A 341 -25.49 1.95 0.48
N ASP A 342 -26.51 2.77 0.36
CA ASP A 342 -27.38 3.16 1.47
C ASP A 342 -28.22 1.96 1.98
N PRO A 343 -28.96 2.09 3.09
CA PRO A 343 -29.77 0.99 3.63
C PRO A 343 -30.91 0.56 2.70
N GLN A 344 -31.29 1.40 1.73
CA GLN A 344 -32.28 1.12 0.69
C GLN A 344 -31.66 0.40 -0.53
N GLY A 345 -30.34 0.23 -0.55
CA GLY A 345 -29.59 -0.44 -1.59
C GLY A 345 -29.15 0.46 -2.75
N HIS A 346 -29.41 1.77 -2.69
CA HIS A 346 -28.97 2.72 -3.70
C HIS A 346 -27.47 2.97 -3.58
N LEU A 347 -26.83 3.07 -4.74
CA LEU A 347 -25.42 3.37 -4.82
C LEU A 347 -25.17 4.85 -4.50
N ILE A 348 -24.25 5.14 -3.59
CA ILE A 348 -23.93 6.51 -3.13
C ILE A 348 -22.41 6.75 -3.20
N SER A 349 -22.02 8.02 -3.36
CA SER A 349 -20.60 8.40 -3.42
C SER A 349 -19.88 8.09 -2.10
N PRO A 350 -18.85 7.23 -2.10
CA PRO A 350 -18.03 7.00 -0.92
C PRO A 350 -17.38 8.29 -0.41
N GLN A 351 -16.91 9.15 -1.32
CA GLN A 351 -16.29 10.42 -0.95
C GLN A 351 -17.25 11.33 -0.18
N THR A 352 -18.43 11.55 -0.76
CA THR A 352 -19.45 12.39 -0.13
C THR A 352 -19.97 11.80 1.18
N PHE A 353 -20.05 10.48 1.30
CA PHE A 353 -20.44 9.83 2.54
C PHE A 353 -19.44 10.11 3.66
N TRP A 354 -18.15 9.87 3.43
CA TRP A 354 -17.13 10.03 4.46
C TRP A 354 -16.88 11.50 4.80
N ASP A 355 -16.89 12.39 3.81
CA ASP A 355 -16.64 13.83 4.03
C ASP A 355 -17.78 14.51 4.82
N ARG A 356 -19.02 14.04 4.69
CA ARG A 356 -20.17 14.57 5.46
C ARG A 356 -20.20 14.14 6.92
N HIS A 357 -19.54 13.03 7.25
CA HIS A 357 -19.49 12.50 8.62
C HIS A 357 -18.22 12.91 9.37
N ALA A 358 -17.36 13.73 8.75
CA ALA A 358 -16.28 14.43 9.41
C ALA A 358 -16.83 15.55 10.31
N PRO A 359 -16.38 15.67 11.57
CA PRO A 359 -16.89 16.71 12.46
C PRO A 359 -16.63 18.10 11.87
N ALA A 360 -17.71 18.88 11.71
CA ALA A 360 -17.62 20.31 11.45
C ALA A 360 -16.93 20.97 12.65
N GLN A 361 -15.76 21.57 12.44
CA GLN A 361 -15.11 22.37 13.48
C GLN A 361 -15.95 23.64 13.69
N THR A 362 -16.74 23.64 14.76
CA THR A 362 -17.59 24.76 15.16
C THR A 362 -16.77 25.96 15.61
N THR A 363 -17.12 27.09 15.00
CA THR A 363 -16.76 28.48 15.29
C THR A 363 -16.82 28.87 16.77
N SER A 364 -15.79 29.58 17.25
CA SER A 364 -15.95 30.59 18.32
C SER A 364 -14.90 31.71 18.20
N ALA A 365 -15.37 32.95 18.24
CA ALA A 365 -14.61 34.20 18.34
C ALA A 365 -15.28 35.09 19.42
N PRO A 366 -14.70 36.22 19.87
CA PRO A 366 -13.41 36.35 20.57
C PRO A 366 -13.50 37.21 21.87
N THR A 367 -12.51 37.14 22.78
CA THR A 367 -12.10 38.33 23.57
C THR A 367 -10.67 38.22 24.08
N SER A 368 -9.93 39.31 23.87
CA SER A 368 -8.49 39.54 24.05
C SER A 368 -7.93 39.35 25.46
N THR A 369 -6.69 38.86 25.56
CA THR A 369 -5.54 39.69 26.03
C THR A 369 -4.18 39.03 25.69
N ALA A 370 -3.15 39.86 25.58
CA ALA A 370 -1.91 39.71 24.79
C ALA A 370 -0.84 38.69 25.28
N ALA A 371 -0.33 37.93 24.30
CA ALA A 371 1.06 37.58 23.88
C ALA A 371 2.29 37.81 24.82
N PRO A 372 3.43 37.06 24.65
CA PRO A 372 3.91 36.48 23.39
C PRO A 372 4.52 35.05 23.41
N HIS A 373 4.77 34.56 22.19
CA HIS A 373 5.58 33.40 21.75
C HIS A 373 4.83 32.11 21.38
N ARG A 374 4.37 32.01 20.11
CA ARG A 374 4.29 30.77 19.30
C ARG A 374 3.83 31.10 17.86
N GLY A 375 4.58 30.64 16.85
CA GLY A 375 4.19 30.64 15.42
C GLY A 375 5.13 29.68 14.67
N ALA A 376 4.70 28.88 13.68
CA ALA A 376 3.59 29.09 12.75
C ALA A 376 2.83 27.78 12.44
N GLY A 377 1.51 27.80 12.63
CA GLY A 377 0.56 26.94 11.91
C GLY A 377 0.04 27.72 10.70
N ALA A 378 -0.08 27.08 9.54
CA ALA A 378 -0.45 27.75 8.29
C ALA A 378 -1.94 28.16 8.29
N GLU A 379 -2.19 29.44 8.53
CA GLU A 379 -3.50 30.11 8.47
C GLU A 379 -3.98 30.24 7.01
N VAL A 380 -5.24 29.89 6.71
CA VAL A 380 -5.87 30.04 5.38
C VAL A 380 -5.89 31.53 5.00
N LEU A 381 -5.44 31.88 3.79
CA LEU A 381 -5.49 33.27 3.31
C LEU A 381 -6.66 33.44 2.33
N GLN A 382 -7.46 34.49 2.49
CA GLN A 382 -8.67 34.72 1.71
C GLN A 382 -8.90 36.22 1.43
N HIS A 383 -9.91 36.51 0.61
CA HIS A 383 -10.26 37.89 0.26
C HIS A 383 -10.57 38.75 1.49
N GLY A 384 -9.90 39.91 1.60
CA GLY A 384 -9.97 40.83 2.73
C GLY A 384 -8.74 40.76 3.66
N ASP A 385 -7.95 39.70 3.59
CA ASP A 385 -6.74 39.56 4.40
C ASP A 385 -5.65 40.56 3.98
N HIS A 386 -4.82 40.96 4.93
CA HIS A 386 -3.70 41.86 4.67
C HIS A 386 -2.51 41.55 5.57
N GLY A 387 -1.30 41.88 5.11
CA GLY A 387 -0.07 41.71 5.86
C GLY A 387 1.00 40.88 5.14
N PRO A 388 2.07 40.49 5.86
CA PRO A 388 3.25 39.88 5.25
C PRO A 388 2.97 38.52 4.60
N ASN A 389 2.04 37.73 5.13
CA ASN A 389 1.69 36.42 4.57
C ASN A 389 1.00 36.55 3.20
N VAL A 390 0.13 37.55 3.04
CA VAL A 390 -0.50 37.86 1.75
C VAL A 390 0.54 38.37 0.75
N ARG A 391 1.51 39.17 1.19
CA ARG A 391 2.60 39.63 0.33
C ARG A 391 3.47 38.46 -0.16
N ALA A 392 3.77 37.50 0.71
CA ALA A 392 4.50 36.30 0.36
C ALA A 392 3.73 35.42 -0.64
N LEU A 393 2.41 35.28 -0.47
CA LEU A 393 1.53 34.63 -1.44
C LEU A 393 1.59 35.32 -2.82
N GLN A 394 1.42 36.64 -2.85
CA GLN A 394 1.46 37.42 -4.10
C GLN A 394 2.81 37.26 -4.82
N GLN A 395 3.92 37.22 -4.07
CA GLN A 395 5.27 36.93 -4.58
C GLN A 395 5.37 35.52 -5.17
N GLN A 396 4.84 34.51 -4.49
CA GLN A 396 4.85 33.12 -4.97
C GLN A 396 4.00 32.97 -6.25
N LEU A 397 2.78 33.53 -6.28
CA LEU A 397 1.94 33.53 -7.48
C LEU A 397 2.64 34.20 -8.67
N ASN A 398 3.29 35.35 -8.44
CA ASN A 398 4.07 36.03 -9.48
C ASN A 398 5.24 35.17 -9.99
N THR A 399 5.93 34.47 -9.09
CA THR A 399 7.06 33.56 -9.39
C THR A 399 6.62 32.36 -10.23
N LEU A 400 5.43 31.82 -9.93
CA LEU A 400 4.81 30.73 -10.70
C LEU A 400 4.21 31.18 -12.04
N GLY A 401 4.37 32.46 -12.40
CA GLY A 401 3.85 32.99 -13.66
C GLY A 401 2.33 33.23 -13.65
N VAL A 402 1.65 33.07 -12.52
CA VAL A 402 0.23 33.38 -12.38
C VAL A 402 0.04 34.90 -12.42
N ARG A 403 -1.03 35.34 -13.10
CA ARG A 403 -1.34 36.76 -13.38
C ARG A 403 -2.76 37.08 -12.96
N ASP A 404 -3.06 38.37 -12.81
CA ASP A 404 -4.42 38.84 -12.57
C ASP A 404 -5.35 38.51 -13.76
N GLU A 405 -6.64 38.76 -13.59
CA GLU A 405 -7.66 38.49 -14.61
C GLU A 405 -7.48 39.31 -15.91
N HIS A 406 -6.64 40.34 -15.90
CA HIS A 406 -6.26 41.15 -17.06
C HIS A 406 -4.89 40.73 -17.65
N GLY A 407 -4.28 39.66 -17.16
CA GLY A 407 -2.97 39.16 -17.60
C GLY A 407 -1.78 39.96 -17.07
N ARG A 408 -1.98 40.86 -16.11
CA ARG A 408 -0.92 41.69 -15.51
C ARG A 408 -0.33 41.03 -14.27
N ARG A 409 0.87 41.46 -13.90
CA ARG A 409 1.54 41.00 -12.68
C ARG A 409 0.81 41.53 -11.44
N LEU A 410 0.67 40.71 -10.40
CA LEU A 410 0.03 41.11 -9.15
C LEU A 410 0.87 42.17 -8.43
N ALA A 411 0.20 43.19 -7.87
CA ALA A 411 0.84 44.12 -6.95
C ALA A 411 1.14 43.39 -5.63
N GLU A 412 2.41 43.36 -5.22
CA GLU A 412 2.86 42.71 -3.98
C GLU A 412 2.67 43.65 -2.78
N ASP A 413 1.48 44.21 -2.65
CA ASP A 413 1.14 45.22 -1.64
C ASP A 413 0.73 44.61 -0.29
N GLY A 414 0.63 43.28 -0.22
CA GLY A 414 0.20 42.55 0.94
C GLY A 414 -1.28 42.68 1.24
N LYS A 415 -2.14 42.95 0.25
CA LYS A 415 -3.60 43.01 0.39
C LYS A 415 -4.27 41.97 -0.51
N PHE A 416 -5.09 41.12 0.09
CA PHE A 416 -5.80 40.06 -0.61
C PHE A 416 -7.11 40.65 -1.16
N GLY A 417 -6.99 41.47 -2.20
CA GLY A 417 -8.13 42.01 -2.94
C GLY A 417 -8.54 41.13 -4.12
N THR A 418 -9.51 41.61 -4.89
CA THR A 418 -10.11 40.92 -6.04
C THR A 418 -9.09 40.35 -7.03
N HIS A 419 -8.01 41.09 -7.32
CA HIS A 419 -6.96 40.62 -8.23
C HIS A 419 -6.16 39.43 -7.69
N THR A 420 -5.91 39.39 -6.38
CA THR A 420 -5.21 38.27 -5.73
C THR A 420 -6.10 37.03 -5.69
N GLN A 421 -7.39 37.22 -5.41
CA GLN A 421 -8.38 36.14 -5.46
C GLN A 421 -8.49 35.52 -6.85
N ALA A 422 -8.62 36.34 -7.90
CA ALA A 422 -8.69 35.85 -9.28
C ALA A 422 -7.44 35.04 -9.69
N ALA A 423 -6.26 35.45 -9.23
CA ALA A 423 -5.02 34.70 -9.44
C ALA A 423 -4.99 33.37 -8.68
N VAL A 424 -5.48 33.33 -7.44
CA VAL A 424 -5.61 32.08 -6.66
C VAL A 424 -6.58 31.12 -7.35
N GLU A 425 -7.76 31.59 -7.75
CA GLU A 425 -8.73 30.78 -8.49
C GLU A 425 -8.17 30.25 -9.82
N ARG A 426 -7.34 31.05 -10.51
CA ARG A 426 -6.67 30.61 -11.73
C ARG A 426 -5.66 29.50 -11.46
N LEU A 427 -4.87 29.62 -10.40
CA LEU A 427 -3.98 28.56 -9.96
C LEU A 427 -4.79 27.30 -9.64
N GLN A 428 -5.88 27.43 -8.88
CA GLN A 428 -6.76 26.31 -8.53
C GLN A 428 -7.34 25.61 -9.76
N ARG A 429 -7.88 26.37 -10.73
CA ARG A 429 -8.37 25.84 -12.01
C ARG A 429 -7.27 25.09 -12.78
N THR A 430 -6.07 25.67 -12.84
CA THR A 430 -4.94 25.10 -13.59
C THR A 430 -4.44 23.80 -12.95
N HIS A 431 -4.53 23.69 -11.63
CA HIS A 431 -4.10 22.53 -10.85
C HIS A 431 -5.24 21.54 -10.55
N GLY A 432 -6.45 21.76 -11.09
CA GLY A 432 -7.59 20.85 -10.93
C GLY A 432 -8.10 20.70 -9.50
N ILE A 433 -7.84 21.69 -8.64
CA ILE A 433 -8.31 21.74 -7.25
C ILE A 433 -9.50 22.71 -7.12
N ALA A 434 -10.28 22.59 -6.05
CA ALA A 434 -11.50 23.39 -5.84
C ALA A 434 -11.23 24.89 -6.02
N VAL A 435 -12.09 25.57 -6.80
CA VAL A 435 -11.93 26.97 -7.19
C VAL A 435 -12.75 27.84 -6.24
N ASP A 436 -12.29 27.93 -5.00
CA ASP A 436 -12.94 28.69 -3.92
C ASP A 436 -12.29 30.06 -3.69
N GLY A 437 -11.15 30.35 -4.33
CA GLY A 437 -10.43 31.61 -4.17
C GLY A 437 -9.69 31.74 -2.83
N GLU A 438 -9.64 30.66 -2.03
CA GLU A 438 -8.96 30.60 -0.75
C GLU A 438 -7.62 29.86 -0.84
N VAL A 439 -6.64 30.32 -0.09
CA VAL A 439 -5.33 29.66 0.02
C VAL A 439 -5.35 28.67 1.16
N GLY A 440 -6.12 27.60 0.95
CA GLY A 440 -6.16 26.43 1.81
C GLY A 440 -4.97 25.48 1.61
N PRO A 441 -4.92 24.34 2.32
CA PRO A 441 -3.83 23.36 2.21
C PRO A 441 -3.56 22.87 0.79
N ASP A 442 -4.60 22.62 -0.01
CA ASP A 442 -4.44 22.19 -1.41
C ASP A 442 -3.89 23.30 -2.30
N THR A 443 -4.38 24.53 -2.14
CA THR A 443 -3.83 25.71 -2.83
C THR A 443 -2.37 25.94 -2.42
N ARG A 444 -2.01 25.73 -1.15
CA ARG A 444 -0.62 25.81 -0.66
C ARG A 444 0.25 24.71 -1.25
N ARG A 445 -0.27 23.49 -1.39
CA ARG A 445 0.44 22.39 -2.05
C ARG A 445 0.65 22.71 -3.54
N ALA A 446 -0.33 23.31 -4.21
CA ALA A 446 -0.18 23.80 -5.58
C ALA A 446 0.83 24.96 -5.68
N LEU A 447 0.88 25.87 -4.70
CA LEU A 447 1.89 26.94 -4.62
C LEU A 447 3.31 26.40 -4.33
N ALA A 448 3.41 25.30 -3.58
CA ALA A 448 4.68 24.65 -3.22
C ALA A 448 5.16 23.64 -4.29
N ALA A 449 4.29 23.25 -5.22
CA ALA A 449 4.66 22.41 -6.34
C ALA A 449 5.68 23.15 -7.20
N ARG A 450 6.91 22.63 -7.26
CA ARG A 450 7.90 23.13 -8.21
C ARG A 450 7.30 22.97 -9.60
N PRO A 451 7.44 23.97 -10.51
CA PRO A 451 6.95 23.81 -11.87
C PRO A 451 7.60 22.55 -12.45
N ALA A 452 6.78 21.50 -12.61
CA ALA A 452 7.20 20.33 -13.36
C ALA A 452 7.52 20.83 -14.76
N ILE A 453 8.72 20.54 -15.24
CA ILE A 453 8.97 20.63 -16.68
C ILE A 453 7.95 19.66 -17.28
N ALA A 454 6.91 20.20 -17.93
CA ALA A 454 5.82 19.41 -18.46
C ALA A 454 6.41 18.29 -19.33
N THR A 455 6.22 17.04 -18.93
CA THR A 455 6.55 15.91 -19.78
C THR A 455 5.64 16.00 -21.00
N PRO A 456 6.20 16.15 -22.20
CA PRO A 456 5.39 16.40 -23.38
C PRO A 456 4.51 15.20 -23.68
N GLY A 457 3.24 15.43 -24.04
CA GLY A 457 2.33 14.38 -24.52
C GLY A 457 2.72 13.91 -25.94
N LEU A 458 2.34 12.69 -26.32
CA LEU A 458 2.71 12.09 -27.62
C LEU A 458 2.21 12.89 -28.84
N ASP A 459 1.21 13.75 -28.66
CA ASP A 459 0.67 14.70 -29.62
C ASP A 459 1.52 15.97 -29.77
N GLN A 460 2.47 16.20 -28.88
CA GLN A 460 3.37 17.35 -28.89
C GLN A 460 4.68 17.03 -29.60
N ALA A 461 5.15 17.95 -30.43
CA ALA A 461 6.41 17.79 -31.19
C ALA A 461 7.66 17.60 -30.30
N SER A 462 7.59 18.03 -29.05
CA SER A 462 8.63 17.84 -28.04
C SER A 462 8.69 16.40 -27.50
N HIS A 463 7.66 15.57 -27.75
CA HIS A 463 7.72 14.16 -27.38
C HIS A 463 8.63 13.40 -28.36
N PRO A 464 9.62 12.65 -27.85
CA PRO A 464 10.64 12.03 -28.70
C PRO A 464 10.08 10.97 -29.67
N ASP A 465 8.97 10.31 -29.34
CA ASP A 465 8.24 9.40 -30.25
C ASP A 465 7.10 10.05 -31.05
N HIS A 466 6.91 11.38 -30.98
CA HIS A 466 5.84 12.09 -31.70
C HIS A 466 5.89 11.85 -33.21
N ARG A 467 7.09 11.80 -33.79
CA ARG A 467 7.27 11.58 -35.23
C ARG A 467 6.83 10.17 -35.66
N LEU A 468 7.12 9.16 -34.84
CA LEU A 468 6.68 7.78 -35.11
C LEU A 468 5.14 7.68 -34.98
N TYR A 469 4.59 8.29 -33.93
CA TYR A 469 3.14 8.36 -33.71
C TYR A 469 2.41 9.03 -34.88
N THR A 470 2.88 10.18 -35.34
CA THR A 470 2.26 10.90 -36.47
C THR A 470 2.33 10.11 -37.78
N ALA A 471 3.44 9.41 -38.05
CA ALA A 471 3.58 8.54 -39.22
C ALA A 471 2.60 7.35 -39.21
N ILE A 472 2.40 6.72 -38.05
CA ILE A 472 1.42 5.65 -37.86
C ILE A 472 -0.01 6.20 -37.94
N ARG A 473 -0.30 7.31 -37.26
CA ARG A 473 -1.62 7.95 -37.24
C ARG A 473 -2.09 8.33 -38.65
N ALA A 474 -1.19 8.80 -39.51
CA ALA A 474 -1.52 9.18 -40.88
C ALA A 474 -1.99 8.00 -41.76
N GLN A 475 -1.62 6.76 -41.41
CA GLN A 475 -1.99 5.55 -42.15
C GLN A 475 -3.15 4.78 -41.50
N VAL A 476 -3.52 5.12 -40.26
CA VAL A 476 -4.67 4.53 -39.57
C VAL A 476 -5.96 5.21 -40.08
N PRO A 477 -6.97 4.47 -40.56
CA PRO A 477 -8.22 5.06 -41.04
C PRO A 477 -8.94 5.93 -39.99
N ALA A 478 -9.60 6.99 -40.46
CA ALA A 478 -10.32 7.97 -39.63
C ALA A 478 -11.34 7.42 -38.60
N PRO A 479 -12.06 6.28 -38.79
CA PRO A 479 -12.95 5.77 -37.75
C PRO A 479 -12.21 5.30 -36.47
N TYR A 480 -10.89 5.15 -36.51
CA TYR A 480 -10.09 4.77 -35.35
C TYR A 480 -9.56 6.02 -34.62
N SER A 481 -9.56 5.98 -33.30
CA SER A 481 -9.24 7.11 -32.43
C SER A 481 -7.72 7.36 -32.28
N ASN A 482 -7.35 8.50 -31.70
CA ASN A 482 -5.94 8.85 -31.45
C ASN A 482 -5.29 7.89 -30.45
N GLU A 483 -6.08 7.36 -29.51
CA GLU A 483 -5.70 6.34 -28.53
C GLU A 483 -5.24 5.06 -29.23
N LEU A 484 -5.99 4.60 -30.24
CA LEU A 484 -5.63 3.42 -31.03
C LEU A 484 -4.31 3.62 -31.79
N ALA A 485 -4.12 4.77 -32.41
CA ALA A 485 -2.86 5.08 -33.09
C ALA A 485 -1.67 5.14 -32.10
N ALA A 486 -1.88 5.65 -30.89
CA ALA A 486 -0.86 5.66 -29.84
C ALA A 486 -0.51 4.25 -29.35
N HIS A 487 -1.51 3.38 -29.20
CA HIS A 487 -1.30 1.97 -28.86
C HIS A 487 -0.55 1.22 -29.98
N ILE A 488 -0.92 1.43 -31.24
CA ILE A 488 -0.21 0.86 -32.40
C ILE A 488 1.24 1.34 -32.43
N THR A 489 1.51 2.59 -32.04
CA THR A 489 2.87 3.16 -31.94
C THR A 489 3.74 2.44 -30.92
N VAL A 490 3.19 2.15 -29.74
CA VAL A 490 3.88 1.36 -28.70
C VAL A 490 4.28 -0.02 -29.23
N GLN A 491 3.34 -0.72 -29.86
CA GLN A 491 3.56 -2.08 -30.35
C GLN A 491 4.52 -2.11 -31.55
N ALA A 492 4.39 -1.17 -32.49
CA ALA A 492 5.30 -1.03 -33.62
C ALA A 492 6.76 -0.87 -33.15
N LYS A 493 6.99 0.01 -32.17
CA LYS A 493 8.31 0.25 -31.59
C LYS A 493 8.90 -0.99 -30.92
N GLN A 494 8.09 -1.74 -30.14
CA GLN A 494 8.52 -2.98 -29.50
C GLN A 494 8.91 -4.08 -30.49
N HIS A 495 8.29 -4.10 -31.67
CA HIS A 495 8.60 -5.01 -32.76
C HIS A 495 9.66 -4.48 -33.72
N GLY A 496 10.39 -3.42 -33.35
CA GLY A 496 11.56 -2.89 -34.07
C GLY A 496 11.24 -1.88 -35.17
N ILE A 497 9.99 -1.45 -35.30
CA ILE A 497 9.55 -0.33 -36.14
C ILE A 497 9.57 0.93 -35.25
N ASP A 498 10.78 1.40 -34.94
CA ASP A 498 11.08 2.42 -33.93
C ASP A 498 11.32 3.83 -34.50
N THR A 499 11.34 3.99 -35.83
CA THR A 499 11.43 5.29 -36.50
C THR A 499 10.37 5.44 -37.60
N PRO A 500 9.97 6.68 -37.96
CA PRO A 500 8.99 6.92 -39.02
C PRO A 500 9.33 6.25 -40.35
N GLU A 501 10.61 6.23 -40.72
CA GLU A 501 11.13 5.68 -41.98
C GLU A 501 11.00 4.15 -42.04
N LYS A 502 10.89 3.51 -40.88
CA LYS A 502 10.64 2.07 -40.79
C LYS A 502 9.18 1.72 -41.00
N VAL A 503 8.23 2.66 -41.03
CA VAL A 503 6.80 2.37 -41.23
C VAL A 503 6.53 2.18 -42.74
N GLY A 504 6.34 0.93 -43.16
CA GLY A 504 6.05 0.58 -44.56
C GLY A 504 4.56 0.54 -44.90
N GLY A 505 3.70 0.26 -43.92
CA GLY A 505 2.24 0.23 -44.10
C GLY A 505 1.50 -0.08 -42.81
N VAL A 506 0.33 0.54 -42.61
CA VAL A 506 -0.63 0.16 -41.55
C VAL A 506 -1.95 -0.25 -42.20
N ALA A 507 -2.39 -1.49 -41.94
CA ALA A 507 -3.68 -1.99 -42.37
C ALA A 507 -4.51 -2.40 -41.15
N VAL A 508 -5.80 -2.05 -41.13
CA VAL A 508 -6.70 -2.46 -40.03
C VAL A 508 -7.76 -3.39 -40.58
N GLN A 509 -7.85 -4.59 -40.02
CA GLN A 509 -8.81 -5.62 -40.42
C GLN A 509 -9.18 -6.48 -39.21
N ASP A 510 -10.46 -6.85 -39.10
CA ASP A 510 -10.96 -7.81 -38.08
C ASP A 510 -10.59 -7.45 -36.63
N GLY A 511 -10.63 -6.16 -36.29
CA GLY A 511 -10.28 -5.67 -34.95
C GLY A 511 -8.79 -5.69 -34.63
N LYS A 512 -7.93 -5.87 -35.64
CA LYS A 512 -6.46 -5.85 -35.50
C LYS A 512 -5.82 -4.84 -36.43
N ALA A 513 -4.77 -4.18 -35.98
CA ALA A 513 -3.88 -3.42 -36.85
C ALA A 513 -2.63 -4.24 -37.18
N TYR A 514 -2.30 -4.31 -38.45
CA TYR A 514 -1.09 -4.91 -38.98
C TYR A 514 -0.16 -3.78 -39.40
N VAL A 515 0.97 -3.65 -38.71
CA VAL A 515 2.02 -2.69 -39.06
C VAL A 515 3.13 -3.46 -39.76
N VAL A 516 3.42 -3.09 -40.99
CA VAL A 516 4.50 -3.68 -41.79
C VAL A 516 5.64 -2.67 -41.86
N GLY A 517 6.85 -3.14 -41.56
CA GLY A 517 8.05 -2.33 -41.66
C GLY A 517 8.59 -2.25 -43.10
N THR A 518 9.36 -1.19 -43.41
CA THR A 518 10.09 -1.10 -44.68
C THR A 518 11.25 -2.11 -44.78
N THR A 519 11.76 -2.56 -43.63
CA THR A 519 12.75 -3.63 -43.55
C THR A 519 12.06 -5.00 -43.48
N PRO A 520 12.38 -5.95 -44.39
CA PRO A 520 11.81 -7.29 -44.36
C PRO A 520 11.98 -7.97 -43.00
N GLY A 521 10.88 -8.53 -42.46
CA GLY A 521 10.86 -9.22 -41.16
C GLY A 521 10.34 -8.38 -40.00
N PHE A 522 10.32 -7.04 -40.11
CA PHE A 522 9.72 -6.17 -39.09
C PHE A 522 8.21 -6.06 -39.33
N ARG A 523 7.42 -6.66 -38.43
CA ARG A 523 5.95 -6.61 -38.46
C ARG A 523 5.38 -6.62 -37.05
N ALA A 524 4.31 -5.88 -36.82
CA ALA A 524 3.54 -5.92 -35.59
C ALA A 524 2.09 -6.26 -35.89
N THR A 525 1.46 -7.08 -35.04
CA THR A 525 0.02 -7.30 -35.05
C THR A 525 -0.52 -6.80 -33.72
N VAL A 526 -1.42 -5.83 -33.78
CA VAL A 526 -1.92 -5.09 -32.62
C VAL A 526 -3.40 -5.39 -32.47
N ASP A 527 -3.81 -5.87 -31.31
CA ASP A 527 -5.21 -6.05 -30.98
C ASP A 527 -5.84 -4.68 -30.62
N LEU A 528 -6.98 -4.35 -31.23
CA LEU A 528 -7.67 -3.07 -31.05
C LEU A 528 -8.90 -3.18 -30.16
N ALA A 529 -9.18 -4.36 -29.57
CA ALA A 529 -10.38 -4.57 -28.77
C ALA A 529 -10.41 -3.74 -27.47
N GLN A 530 -9.24 -3.48 -26.86
CA GLN A 530 -9.10 -2.68 -25.63
C GLN A 530 -7.76 -1.92 -25.61
N PRO A 531 -7.60 -0.85 -26.39
CA PRO A 531 -6.37 -0.05 -26.37
C PRO A 531 -6.23 0.67 -25.02
N PRO A 532 -5.00 0.79 -24.47
CA PRO A 532 -4.72 1.69 -23.36
C PRO A 532 -5.07 3.15 -23.72
N SER A 533 -5.21 4.00 -22.71
CA SER A 533 -5.43 5.44 -22.94
C SER A 533 -4.26 6.07 -23.70
N PHE A 534 -4.54 7.20 -24.36
CA PHE A 534 -3.53 7.99 -25.07
C PHE A 534 -2.38 8.38 -24.13
N GLU A 535 -2.70 8.87 -22.93
CA GLU A 535 -1.72 9.26 -21.91
C GLU A 535 -0.88 8.08 -21.43
N HIS A 536 -1.50 6.91 -21.22
CA HIS A 536 -0.77 5.70 -20.82
C HIS A 536 0.20 5.23 -21.91
N SER A 537 -0.22 5.28 -23.17
CA SER A 537 0.64 4.95 -24.32
C SER A 537 1.79 5.95 -24.48
N SER A 538 1.53 7.25 -24.27
CA SER A 538 2.55 8.29 -24.26
C SER A 538 3.59 8.08 -23.16
N GLN A 539 3.15 7.79 -21.93
CA GLN A 539 4.05 7.52 -20.80
C GLN A 539 4.86 6.24 -21.00
N GLN A 540 4.25 5.20 -21.58
CA GLN A 540 4.94 3.94 -21.88
C GLN A 540 6.08 4.14 -22.89
N LEU A 541 5.87 4.98 -23.92
CA LEU A 541 6.92 5.33 -24.88
C LEU A 541 8.07 6.10 -24.22
N LEU A 542 7.77 7.06 -23.32
CA LEU A 542 8.79 7.76 -22.53
C LEU A 542 9.58 6.81 -21.62
N ALA A 543 8.91 5.83 -21.01
CA ALA A 543 9.55 4.84 -20.15
C ALA A 543 10.48 3.90 -20.94
N GLN A 544 10.10 3.48 -22.15
CA GLN A 544 10.94 2.64 -23.02
C GLN A 544 12.25 3.34 -23.40
N GLN A 545 12.27 4.66 -23.52
CA GLN A 545 13.49 5.41 -23.80
C GLN A 545 14.47 5.44 -22.62
N ARG A 546 13.94 5.41 -21.39
CA ARG A 546 14.75 5.37 -20.17
C ARG A 546 15.35 3.98 -19.90
N ALA A 547 14.78 2.94 -20.50
CA ALA A 547 15.19 1.54 -20.35
C ALA A 547 16.13 1.03 -21.45
N ALA A 548 16.34 1.78 -22.53
CA ALA A 548 17.31 1.41 -23.56
C ALA A 548 18.75 1.58 -23.03
N PRO A 549 19.65 0.58 -23.18
CA PRO A 549 21.04 0.75 -22.77
C PRO A 549 21.67 1.87 -23.59
N VAL A 550 22.36 2.78 -22.91
CA VAL A 550 23.27 3.72 -23.56
C VAL A 550 24.34 2.87 -24.25
N VAL A 551 24.25 2.72 -25.56
CA VAL A 551 25.38 2.22 -26.35
C VAL A 551 26.39 3.35 -26.37
N GLU A 552 27.36 3.31 -25.47
CA GLU A 552 28.53 4.16 -25.58
C GLU A 552 29.20 3.89 -26.94
N PRO A 553 29.55 4.93 -27.71
CA PRO A 553 30.27 4.73 -28.96
C PRO A 553 31.61 4.08 -28.64
N MET A 554 31.87 2.91 -29.23
CA MET A 554 33.15 2.24 -29.10
C MET A 554 34.28 3.18 -29.53
N PRO A 555 35.40 3.25 -28.79
CA PRO A 555 36.54 4.05 -29.22
C PRO A 555 37.09 3.48 -30.53
N VAL A 556 37.25 4.37 -31.51
CA VAL A 556 37.93 4.08 -32.76
C VAL A 556 39.35 3.65 -32.43
N VAL A 557 39.66 2.36 -32.63
CA VAL A 557 41.04 1.87 -32.61
C VAL A 557 41.75 2.46 -33.82
N ALA A 558 42.52 3.53 -33.58
CA ALA A 558 43.47 4.02 -34.55
C ALA A 558 44.58 2.98 -34.72
N MET A 559 44.55 2.27 -35.85
CA MET A 559 45.75 1.64 -36.40
C MET A 559 46.78 2.74 -36.67
N GLN A 560 47.91 2.69 -35.97
CA GLN A 560 49.15 3.23 -36.48
C GLN A 560 50.25 2.18 -36.33
N ARG A 561 51.10 2.21 -37.36
CA ARG A 561 51.98 1.17 -37.89
C ARG A 561 53.18 0.84 -37.02
#